data_AF-A0A0H5G3L7-F1
#
_entry.id   AF-A0A0H5G3L7-F1
#
_cell.length_a   1.000
_cell.length_b   1.000
_cell.length_c   1.000
_cell.angle_alpha   90.00
_cell.angle_beta   90.00
_cell.angle_gamma   90.00
#
_symmetry.space_group_name_H-M   'P 1'
#
loop_
_entity.id
_entity.type
_entity.pdbx_description
1 polymer ?
#
loop_
_entity_poly.entity_id
_entity_poly.type
_entity_poly.pdbx_seq_one_letter_code
_entity_poly.pdbx_strand_id
1 'polypeptide(L)'
;MFHLDNETGVPVMPNLPPVQSNTTKWFTEGGNGVPPSWPGSTWFNITQAEMLNVLADAGIDPDKADLSQLSKAIKKIISDDSLLIKNNLSEIKAAGPAAVAQTLVNLGLGDVAHLPQLTGVVGTSRNAKMSVTAASATATFTADELIVQASLGGRQYKLSSFNKTINLATTGAGGMDTGTVPTNGFVGLYAIYNPTTQISALLAVNASSVVAPEVYGGSNMPAGYTASALVSVLPTSSSQLASVIQQGRRVSIVGASILSGSGAPSSLATLTVSAVPLNTTLIRMSATVGIIANDTTGVLEVAANAALVASKRVSLGAAGTGGTLSATSYMEMPVVDNSRNIYWRVQSANIAYGITAMGYEF
;
A
#
# COMPACT_ATOMS: atom_id res chain seq x y z
N MET A 1 -48.63 -22.79 -26.72
CA MET A 1 -48.99 -23.64 -27.86
C MET A 1 -49.39 -24.97 -27.27
N PHE A 2 -50.54 -25.51 -27.66
CA PHE A 2 -50.88 -26.91 -27.38
C PHE A 2 -50.86 -27.64 -28.71
N HIS A 3 -50.50 -28.93 -28.70
CA HIS A 3 -50.58 -29.73 -29.91
C HIS A 3 -52.05 -29.86 -30.38
N LEU A 4 -52.26 -30.29 -31.62
CA LEU A 4 -53.57 -30.72 -32.10
C LEU A 4 -54.17 -31.70 -31.09
N ASP A 5 -55.34 -31.36 -30.58
CA ASP A 5 -56.00 -32.06 -29.48
C ASP A 5 -57.46 -32.35 -29.85
N ASN A 6 -57.61 -33.24 -30.82
CA ASN A 6 -58.90 -33.79 -31.26
C ASN A 6 -58.72 -35.25 -31.70
N GLU A 7 -59.83 -35.93 -31.96
CA GLU A 7 -59.85 -37.36 -32.32
C GLU A 7 -59.16 -37.68 -33.67
N THR A 8 -58.76 -36.66 -34.44
CA THR A 8 -58.10 -36.83 -35.74
C THR A 8 -56.57 -36.80 -35.66
N GLY A 9 -56.00 -36.49 -34.49
CA GLY A 9 -54.56 -36.46 -34.27
C GLY A 9 -53.92 -37.85 -34.25
N VAL A 10 -52.64 -37.93 -34.63
CA VAL A 10 -51.82 -39.14 -34.50
C VAL A 10 -50.74 -38.93 -33.43
N PRO A 11 -50.34 -39.97 -32.66
CA PRO A 11 -49.45 -39.82 -31.51
C PRO A 11 -47.97 -39.59 -31.89
N VAL A 12 -47.60 -39.82 -33.15
CA VAL A 12 -46.24 -39.64 -33.66
C VAL A 12 -46.31 -38.78 -34.91
N MET A 13 -45.44 -37.76 -34.99
CA MET A 13 -45.36 -36.90 -36.16
C MET A 13 -45.02 -37.74 -37.40
N PRO A 14 -45.82 -37.67 -38.48
CA PRO A 14 -45.49 -38.36 -39.73
C PRO A 14 -44.15 -37.90 -40.30
N ASN A 15 -43.45 -38.79 -41.00
CA ASN A 15 -42.18 -38.47 -41.66
C ASN A 15 -42.34 -37.27 -42.61
N LEU A 16 -41.36 -36.37 -42.58
CA LEU A 16 -41.31 -35.23 -43.48
C LEU A 16 -41.05 -35.70 -44.92
N PRO A 17 -41.88 -35.28 -45.91
CA PRO A 17 -41.63 -35.57 -47.31
C PRO A 17 -40.37 -34.84 -47.82
N PRO A 18 -39.79 -35.27 -48.96
CA PRO A 18 -38.65 -34.59 -49.56
C PRO A 18 -38.93 -33.11 -49.86
N VAL A 19 -37.89 -32.27 -49.79
CA VAL A 19 -37.97 -30.85 -50.15
C VAL A 19 -38.47 -30.69 -51.59
N GLN A 20 -39.54 -29.92 -51.77
CA GLN A 20 -40.18 -29.73 -53.08
C GLN A 20 -39.79 -28.42 -53.77
N SER A 21 -39.20 -27.47 -53.06
CA SER A 21 -38.81 -26.16 -53.60
C SER A 21 -37.60 -25.62 -52.85
N ASN A 22 -36.56 -25.22 -53.58
CA ASN A 22 -35.38 -24.57 -53.00
C ASN A 22 -35.53 -23.04 -52.93
N THR A 23 -36.66 -22.51 -53.38
CA THR A 23 -37.02 -21.09 -53.30
C THR A 23 -38.24 -20.90 -52.40
N THR A 24 -38.22 -19.86 -51.56
CA THR A 24 -39.35 -19.49 -50.70
C THR A 24 -40.60 -19.17 -51.53
N LYS A 25 -41.74 -19.75 -51.14
CA LYS A 25 -43.07 -19.50 -51.75
C LYS A 25 -44.01 -18.92 -50.70
N TRP A 26 -45.00 -18.16 -51.14
CA TRP A 26 -45.98 -17.48 -50.28
C TRP A 26 -47.40 -17.97 -50.60
N PHE A 27 -48.30 -17.84 -49.63
CA PHE A 27 -49.72 -18.15 -49.83
C PHE A 27 -50.35 -17.21 -50.87
N THR A 28 -51.20 -17.76 -51.73
CA THR A 28 -52.01 -17.01 -52.69
C THR A 28 -53.45 -17.51 -52.65
N GLU A 29 -54.41 -16.62 -52.85
CA GLU A 29 -55.84 -16.98 -52.99
C GLU A 29 -56.17 -17.68 -54.31
N GLY A 30 -55.16 -17.91 -55.18
CA GLY A 30 -55.36 -18.34 -56.56
C GLY A 30 -55.80 -17.18 -57.47
N GLY A 31 -56.19 -17.52 -58.71
CA GLY A 31 -56.60 -16.56 -59.74
C GLY A 31 -56.14 -16.94 -61.15
N ASN A 32 -56.85 -16.49 -62.19
CA ASN A 32 -56.54 -16.78 -63.60
C ASN A 32 -56.21 -18.25 -63.92
N GLY A 33 -56.96 -19.19 -63.32
CA GLY A 33 -56.77 -20.63 -63.51
C GLY A 33 -55.74 -21.29 -62.58
N VAL A 34 -55.13 -20.55 -61.66
CA VAL A 34 -54.25 -21.11 -60.60
C VAL A 34 -55.07 -21.37 -59.34
N PRO A 35 -55.01 -22.58 -58.76
CA PRO A 35 -55.71 -22.90 -57.52
C PRO A 35 -55.12 -22.15 -56.31
N PRO A 36 -55.92 -21.93 -55.25
CA PRO A 36 -55.42 -21.38 -53.99
C PRO A 36 -54.31 -22.24 -53.37
N SER A 37 -53.45 -21.60 -52.57
CA SER A 37 -52.39 -22.29 -51.85
C SER A 37 -52.95 -23.24 -50.78
N TRP A 38 -52.46 -24.48 -50.78
CA TRP A 38 -52.78 -25.48 -49.77
C TRP A 38 -51.48 -25.96 -49.09
N PRO A 39 -51.26 -25.64 -47.80
CA PRO A 39 -50.02 -25.96 -47.10
C PRO A 39 -49.92 -27.44 -46.70
N GLY A 40 -51.06 -28.13 -46.56
CA GLY A 40 -51.13 -29.52 -46.11
C GLY A 40 -50.78 -29.72 -44.64
N SER A 41 -50.99 -30.95 -44.14
CA SER A 41 -50.76 -31.32 -42.74
C SER A 41 -49.28 -31.21 -42.34
N THR A 42 -48.35 -31.52 -43.25
CA THR A 42 -46.91 -31.42 -43.01
C THR A 42 -46.50 -30.02 -42.56
N TRP A 43 -46.99 -28.97 -43.24
CA TRP A 43 -46.62 -27.60 -42.93
C TRP A 43 -47.14 -27.15 -41.56
N PHE A 44 -48.38 -27.52 -41.22
CA PHE A 44 -48.96 -27.25 -39.90
C PHE A 44 -48.23 -28.01 -38.80
N ASN A 45 -47.86 -29.26 -39.04
CA ASN A 45 -47.09 -30.04 -38.07
C ASN A 45 -45.70 -29.45 -37.83
N ILE A 46 -45.02 -28.95 -38.87
CA ILE A 46 -43.74 -28.23 -38.71
C ILE A 46 -43.92 -26.99 -37.84
N THR A 47 -44.90 -26.14 -38.16
CA THR A 47 -45.18 -24.93 -37.39
C THR A 47 -45.52 -25.24 -35.92
N GLN A 48 -46.33 -26.28 -35.71
CA GLN A 48 -46.67 -26.75 -34.38
C GLN A 48 -45.44 -27.25 -33.62
N ALA A 49 -44.60 -28.06 -34.27
CA ALA A 49 -43.37 -28.59 -33.67
C ALA A 49 -42.42 -27.46 -33.26
N GLU A 50 -42.17 -26.48 -34.13
CA GLU A 50 -41.34 -25.30 -33.81
C GLU A 50 -41.86 -24.55 -32.57
N MET A 51 -43.18 -24.31 -32.49
CA MET A 51 -43.77 -23.60 -31.36
C MET A 51 -43.76 -24.43 -30.07
N LEU A 52 -43.89 -25.75 -30.15
CA LEU A 52 -43.76 -26.64 -28.99
C LEU A 52 -42.30 -26.75 -28.52
N ASN A 53 -41.35 -26.78 -29.46
CA ASN A 53 -39.92 -26.78 -29.13
C ASN A 53 -39.50 -25.51 -28.39
N VAL A 54 -40.05 -24.34 -28.73
CA VAL A 54 -39.81 -23.10 -27.97
C VAL A 54 -40.27 -23.23 -26.51
N LEU A 55 -41.39 -23.91 -26.25
CA LEU A 55 -41.83 -24.17 -24.87
C LEU A 55 -40.87 -25.16 -24.17
N ALA A 56 -40.47 -26.22 -24.87
CA ALA A 56 -39.56 -27.24 -24.37
C ALA A 56 -38.19 -26.64 -24.00
N ASP A 57 -37.61 -25.79 -24.85
CA ASP A 57 -36.34 -25.10 -24.60
C ASP A 57 -36.42 -24.19 -23.36
N ALA A 58 -37.58 -23.58 -23.12
CA ALA A 58 -37.83 -22.82 -21.90
C ALA A 58 -38.08 -23.70 -20.67
N GLY A 59 -38.26 -25.01 -20.82
CA GLY A 59 -38.68 -25.94 -19.77
C GLY A 59 -40.12 -25.72 -19.32
N ILE A 60 -41.01 -25.31 -20.24
CA ILE A 60 -42.43 -25.09 -19.99
C ILE A 60 -43.23 -26.21 -20.66
N ASP A 61 -44.03 -26.93 -19.89
CA ASP A 61 -44.95 -27.93 -20.43
C ASP A 61 -46.13 -27.27 -21.16
N PRO A 62 -46.59 -27.81 -22.30
CA PRO A 62 -47.78 -27.32 -22.99
C PRO A 62 -49.03 -27.39 -22.10
N ASP A 63 -49.71 -26.25 -21.94
CA ASP A 63 -50.99 -26.18 -21.24
C ASP A 63 -52.06 -25.59 -22.17
N LYS A 64 -53.14 -26.34 -22.41
CA LYS A 64 -54.25 -25.90 -23.28
C LYS A 64 -54.99 -24.68 -22.72
N ALA A 65 -55.00 -24.50 -21.40
CA ALA A 65 -55.66 -23.37 -20.74
C ALA A 65 -54.81 -22.09 -20.74
N ASP A 66 -53.48 -22.19 -20.92
CA ASP A 66 -52.60 -21.03 -20.96
C ASP A 66 -52.42 -20.50 -22.39
N LEU A 67 -52.95 -19.31 -22.67
CA LEU A 67 -52.81 -18.65 -23.97
C LEU A 67 -51.58 -17.73 -24.07
N SER A 68 -50.72 -17.70 -23.04
CA SER A 68 -49.55 -16.81 -22.93
C SER A 68 -48.21 -17.54 -22.89
N GLN A 69 -48.21 -18.86 -22.82
CA GLN A 69 -47.05 -19.76 -22.72
C GLN A 69 -45.94 -19.50 -23.76
N LEU A 70 -46.26 -19.18 -25.03
CA LEU A 70 -45.22 -18.85 -26.02
C LEU A 70 -44.45 -17.57 -25.63
N SER A 71 -45.18 -16.54 -25.17
CA SER A 71 -44.54 -15.31 -24.69
C SER A 71 -43.77 -15.52 -23.38
N LYS A 72 -44.24 -16.41 -22.50
CA LYS A 72 -43.53 -16.79 -21.27
C LYS A 72 -42.23 -17.51 -21.58
N ALA A 73 -42.27 -18.46 -22.53
CA ALA A 73 -41.11 -19.21 -22.97
C ALA A 73 -40.02 -18.29 -23.53
N ILE A 74 -40.39 -17.42 -24.48
CA ILE A 74 -39.45 -16.44 -25.07
C ILE A 74 -38.84 -15.54 -23.99
N LYS A 75 -39.65 -15.00 -23.07
CA LYS A 75 -39.15 -14.15 -21.97
C LYS A 75 -38.19 -14.91 -21.07
N LYS A 76 -38.46 -16.18 -20.79
CA LYS A 76 -37.62 -17.03 -19.95
C LYS A 76 -36.29 -17.34 -20.63
N ILE A 77 -36.30 -17.81 -21.88
CA ILE A 77 -35.08 -18.08 -22.67
C ILE A 77 -34.17 -16.85 -22.68
N ILE A 78 -34.73 -15.68 -23.03
CA ILE A 78 -33.97 -14.43 -23.03
C ILE A 78 -33.41 -14.10 -21.63
N SER A 79 -34.18 -14.35 -20.57
CA SER A 79 -33.75 -14.04 -19.20
C SER A 79 -32.64 -14.97 -18.71
N ASP A 80 -32.66 -16.24 -19.09
CA ASP A 80 -31.69 -17.24 -18.65
C ASP A 80 -30.32 -17.02 -19.31
N ASP A 81 -30.29 -16.48 -20.54
CA ASP A 81 -29.07 -16.24 -21.32
C ASP A 81 -28.56 -14.78 -21.28
N SER A 82 -29.19 -13.89 -20.49
CA SER A 82 -28.82 -12.47 -20.44
C SER A 82 -28.32 -12.01 -19.08
N LEU A 83 -27.54 -10.93 -19.09
CA LEU A 83 -27.20 -10.19 -17.88
C LEU A 83 -28.42 -9.37 -17.45
N LEU A 84 -28.99 -9.67 -16.29
CA LEU A 84 -30.19 -9.00 -15.80
C LEU A 84 -29.82 -7.87 -14.85
N ILE A 85 -30.27 -6.64 -15.17
CA ILE A 85 -30.04 -5.45 -14.32
C ILE A 85 -30.53 -5.70 -12.88
N LYS A 86 -31.68 -6.36 -12.72
CA LYS A 86 -32.25 -6.69 -11.39
C LYS A 86 -31.37 -7.59 -10.53
N ASN A 87 -30.47 -8.35 -11.15
CA ASN A 87 -29.60 -9.31 -10.49
C ASN A 87 -28.22 -8.72 -10.16
N ASN A 88 -27.99 -7.44 -10.44
CA ASN A 88 -26.73 -6.73 -10.20
C ASN A 88 -25.50 -7.50 -10.70
N LEU A 89 -25.60 -8.13 -11.88
CA LEU A 89 -24.53 -8.91 -12.51
C LEU A 89 -24.08 -10.15 -11.72
N SER A 90 -24.90 -10.66 -10.79
CA SER A 90 -24.58 -11.86 -10.02
C SER A 90 -24.36 -13.11 -10.89
N GLU A 91 -24.85 -13.10 -12.13
CA GLU A 91 -24.60 -14.12 -13.16
C GLU A 91 -23.10 -14.26 -13.47
N ILE A 92 -22.36 -13.15 -13.56
CA ILE A 92 -20.91 -13.14 -13.81
C ILE A 92 -20.16 -13.75 -12.62
N LYS A 93 -20.63 -13.46 -11.40
CA LYS A 93 -20.08 -14.06 -10.18
C LYS A 93 -20.35 -15.57 -10.14
N ALA A 94 -21.55 -16.01 -10.54
CA ALA A 94 -21.92 -17.42 -10.58
C ALA A 94 -21.13 -18.21 -11.64
N ALA A 95 -20.81 -17.57 -12.78
CA ALA A 95 -19.93 -18.14 -13.82
C ALA A 95 -18.47 -18.36 -13.37
N GLY A 96 -18.09 -17.82 -12.20
CA GLY A 96 -16.86 -18.14 -11.50
C GLY A 96 -15.71 -17.14 -11.70
N PRO A 97 -14.56 -17.37 -11.04
CA PRO A 97 -13.47 -16.40 -10.98
C PRO A 97 -12.89 -16.00 -12.34
N ALA A 98 -12.83 -16.92 -13.30
CA ALA A 98 -12.32 -16.64 -14.65
C ALA A 98 -13.22 -15.66 -15.42
N ALA A 99 -14.55 -15.82 -15.31
CA ALA A 99 -15.52 -14.90 -15.94
C ALA A 99 -15.45 -13.50 -15.31
N VAL A 100 -15.27 -13.42 -13.99
CA VAL A 100 -15.04 -12.15 -13.28
C VAL A 100 -13.77 -11.47 -13.80
N ALA A 101 -12.65 -12.19 -13.88
CA ALA A 101 -11.39 -11.65 -14.38
C ALA A 101 -11.52 -11.13 -15.84
N GLN A 102 -12.15 -11.91 -16.72
CA GLN A 102 -12.38 -11.49 -18.10
C GLN A 102 -13.33 -10.28 -18.20
N THR A 103 -14.36 -10.21 -17.35
CA THR A 103 -15.28 -9.06 -17.29
C THR A 103 -14.52 -7.78 -16.91
N LEU A 104 -13.65 -7.86 -15.90
CA LEU A 104 -12.80 -6.74 -15.52
C LEU A 104 -11.93 -6.28 -16.70
N VAL A 105 -11.30 -7.21 -17.42
CA VAL A 105 -10.53 -6.90 -18.62
C VAL A 105 -11.39 -6.22 -19.69
N ASN A 106 -12.57 -6.76 -20.00
CA ASN A 106 -13.46 -6.24 -21.03
C ASN A 106 -13.98 -4.83 -20.71
N LEU A 107 -14.22 -4.53 -19.43
CA LEU A 107 -14.64 -3.20 -18.97
C LEU A 107 -13.48 -2.20 -18.85
N GLY A 108 -12.24 -2.60 -19.17
CA GLY A 108 -11.06 -1.79 -18.89
C GLY A 108 -10.77 -1.64 -17.38
N LEU A 109 -11.43 -2.44 -16.55
CA LEU A 109 -11.26 -2.53 -15.10
C LEU A 109 -10.24 -3.59 -14.66
N GLY A 110 -9.44 -4.11 -15.60
CA GLY A 110 -8.32 -5.03 -15.31
C GLY A 110 -7.24 -4.36 -14.46
N ASP A 111 -6.07 -5.00 -14.33
CA ASP A 111 -4.95 -4.60 -13.45
C ASP A 111 -4.61 -3.08 -13.44
N VAL A 112 -4.98 -2.34 -14.49
CA VAL A 112 -4.79 -0.90 -14.69
C VAL A 112 -5.84 0.02 -14.02
N ALA A 113 -7.08 -0.42 -13.79
CA ALA A 113 -8.06 0.38 -13.01
C ALA A 113 -7.83 0.26 -11.50
N HIS A 114 -6.95 -0.66 -11.10
CA HIS A 114 -6.42 -0.83 -9.77
C HIS A 114 -4.97 -0.37 -9.63
N LEU A 115 -4.35 0.23 -10.66
CA LEU A 115 -3.30 1.19 -10.38
C LEU A 115 -4.02 2.30 -9.61
N PRO A 116 -3.87 2.38 -8.27
CA PRO A 116 -4.43 3.50 -7.57
C PRO A 116 -3.70 4.67 -8.20
N GLN A 117 -4.46 5.60 -8.78
CA GLN A 117 -4.04 6.97 -9.04
C GLN A 117 -2.93 7.33 -8.04
N LEU A 118 -1.67 7.22 -8.49
CA LEU A 118 -0.49 7.20 -7.62
C LEU A 118 -0.33 8.61 -7.08
N THR A 119 -0.76 8.84 -5.83
CA THR A 119 -0.70 10.17 -5.21
C THR A 119 0.51 10.37 -4.30
N GLY A 120 1.36 9.36 -4.09
CA GLY A 120 2.60 9.50 -3.31
C GLY A 120 3.43 8.21 -3.16
N VAL A 121 4.57 8.31 -2.48
CA VAL A 121 5.44 7.18 -2.07
C VAL A 121 5.04 6.71 -0.67
N VAL A 122 5.18 5.42 -0.35
CA VAL A 122 4.93 4.90 1.02
C VAL A 122 5.64 5.75 2.09
N GLY A 123 4.96 6.02 3.20
CA GLY A 123 5.49 6.85 4.29
C GLY A 123 5.47 8.36 4.02
N THR A 124 5.13 8.81 2.80
CA THR A 124 4.91 10.23 2.51
C THR A 124 3.74 10.73 3.34
N SER A 125 3.91 11.89 3.98
CA SER A 125 2.92 12.48 4.86
C SER A 125 2.90 14.00 4.79
N ARG A 126 1.77 14.60 5.17
CA ARG A 126 1.62 16.05 5.32
C ARG A 126 1.46 16.40 6.80
N ASN A 127 2.26 17.36 7.26
CA ASN A 127 2.25 17.85 8.64
C ASN A 127 2.45 16.74 9.70
N ALA A 128 3.20 15.69 9.35
CA ALA A 128 3.53 14.62 10.28
C ALA A 128 4.33 15.15 11.49
N LYS A 129 3.90 14.81 12.70
CA LYS A 129 4.54 15.27 13.93
C LYS A 129 4.26 14.32 15.10
N MET A 130 5.24 14.25 16.00
CA MET A 130 5.16 13.60 17.30
C MET A 130 6.07 14.35 18.27
N SER A 131 5.68 14.44 19.55
CA SER A 131 6.51 15.02 20.59
C SER A 131 6.44 14.16 21.84
N VAL A 132 7.60 13.87 22.42
CA VAL A 132 7.77 13.21 23.71
C VAL A 132 8.59 14.15 24.57
N THR A 133 7.98 14.79 25.56
CA THR A 133 8.63 15.85 26.36
C THR A 133 9.49 15.27 27.49
N ALA A 134 9.11 14.11 28.02
CA ALA A 134 9.83 13.33 29.02
C ALA A 134 9.73 11.84 28.66
N ALA A 135 10.65 11.02 29.17
CA ALA A 135 10.63 9.58 28.93
C ALA A 135 9.23 8.99 29.23
N SER A 136 8.64 8.33 28.24
CA SER A 136 7.24 7.88 28.30
C SER A 136 7.04 6.58 27.55
N ALA A 137 6.19 5.70 28.08
CA ALA A 137 5.74 4.52 27.34
C ALA A 137 4.77 4.87 26.21
N THR A 138 4.19 6.08 26.22
CA THR A 138 3.17 6.50 25.27
C THR A 138 3.56 7.74 24.50
N ALA A 139 3.13 7.81 23.24
CA ALA A 139 3.25 9.00 22.40
C ALA A 139 2.17 9.00 21.31
N THR A 140 1.81 10.17 20.80
CA THR A 140 0.82 10.30 19.72
C THR A 140 1.49 10.78 18.45
N PHE A 141 1.33 10.01 17.36
CA PHE A 141 1.71 10.42 16.02
C PHE A 141 0.50 11.02 15.32
N THR A 142 0.69 12.19 14.70
CA THR A 142 -0.35 12.86 13.90
C THR A 142 0.16 13.19 12.52
N ALA A 143 -0.70 13.11 11.51
CA ALA A 143 -0.48 13.59 10.15
C ALA A 143 -1.83 13.90 9.48
N ASP A 144 -1.88 14.95 8.65
CA ASP A 144 -3.12 15.32 7.95
C ASP A 144 -3.41 14.32 6.82
N GLU A 145 -2.36 13.87 6.14
CA GLU A 145 -2.40 12.81 5.15
C GLU A 145 -1.20 11.89 5.36
N LEU A 146 -1.39 10.59 5.18
CA LEU A 146 -0.33 9.59 5.22
C LEU A 146 -0.57 8.48 4.20
N ILE A 147 0.46 8.11 3.46
CA ILE A 147 0.42 7.03 2.49
C ILE A 147 0.93 5.73 3.12
N VAL A 148 0.12 4.67 3.09
CA VAL A 148 0.49 3.30 3.48
C VAL A 148 0.33 2.33 2.31
N GLN A 149 1.10 1.25 2.29
CA GLN A 149 1.06 0.25 1.21
C GLN A 149 1.03 -1.18 1.73
N ALA A 150 0.43 -2.08 0.95
CA ALA A 150 0.40 -3.51 1.26
C ALA A 150 1.78 -4.20 1.13
N SER A 151 2.56 -3.72 0.17
CA SER A 151 3.95 -4.12 -0.10
C SER A 151 4.63 -2.97 -0.85
N LEU A 152 5.96 -2.98 -0.95
CA LEU A 152 6.67 -1.98 -1.75
C LEU A 152 6.21 -2.05 -3.21
N GLY A 153 5.69 -0.94 -3.73
CA GLY A 153 5.10 -0.89 -5.08
C GLY A 153 3.73 -1.58 -5.20
N GLY A 154 3.18 -2.08 -4.09
CA GLY A 154 1.86 -2.71 -4.03
C GLY A 154 0.72 -1.70 -3.89
N ARG A 155 -0.47 -2.23 -3.59
CA ARG A 155 -1.68 -1.43 -3.37
C ARG A 155 -1.47 -0.35 -2.31
N GLN A 156 -1.87 0.87 -2.64
CA GLN A 156 -1.71 2.05 -1.80
C GLN A 156 -3.03 2.46 -1.17
N TYR A 157 -2.96 2.95 0.07
CA TYR A 157 -4.06 3.59 0.78
C TYR A 157 -3.61 4.95 1.30
N LYS A 158 -4.44 5.97 1.08
CA LYS A 158 -4.24 7.31 1.64
C LYS A 158 -5.10 7.46 2.88
N LEU A 159 -4.46 7.62 4.03
CA LEU A 159 -5.10 7.86 5.31
C LEU A 159 -5.19 9.38 5.52
N SER A 160 -6.38 9.87 5.86
CA SER A 160 -6.60 11.27 6.25
C SER A 160 -6.74 11.41 7.75
N SER A 161 -6.32 12.55 8.31
CA SER A 161 -6.46 12.89 9.73
C SER A 161 -5.92 11.78 10.65
N PHE A 162 -4.76 11.21 10.30
CA PHE A 162 -4.14 10.16 11.09
C PHE A 162 -3.76 10.72 12.45
N ASN A 163 -4.33 10.16 13.52
CA ASN A 163 -4.06 10.54 14.90
C ASN A 163 -4.13 9.27 15.74
N LYS A 164 -2.97 8.71 16.08
CA LYS A 164 -2.88 7.43 16.78
C LYS A 164 -1.82 7.49 17.86
N THR A 165 -2.17 6.91 19.00
CA THR A 165 -1.30 6.78 20.16
C THR A 165 -0.67 5.40 20.16
N ILE A 166 0.63 5.35 20.42
CA ILE A 166 1.36 4.12 20.75
C ILE A 166 1.47 4.00 22.27
N ASN A 167 1.37 2.79 22.79
CA ASN A 167 1.71 2.41 24.15
C ASN A 167 2.67 1.22 24.14
N LEU A 168 3.94 1.47 24.44
CA LEU A 168 4.97 0.44 24.41
C LEU A 168 4.84 -0.61 25.53
N ALA A 169 3.94 -0.41 26.50
CA ALA A 169 3.65 -1.40 27.54
C ALA A 169 2.66 -2.50 27.07
N THR A 170 2.08 -2.39 25.88
CA THR A 170 1.17 -3.38 25.30
C THR A 170 1.77 -4.04 24.06
N THR A 171 1.20 -5.17 23.65
CA THR A 171 1.54 -5.88 22.41
C THR A 171 0.35 -5.88 21.45
N GLY A 172 0.60 -5.79 20.15
CA GLY A 172 -0.40 -5.73 19.08
C GLY A 172 -0.68 -4.31 18.61
N ALA A 173 -1.86 -4.10 17.99
CA ALA A 173 -2.24 -2.79 17.46
C ALA A 173 -2.23 -1.72 18.57
N GLY A 174 -1.46 -0.66 18.37
CA GLY A 174 -1.23 0.39 19.34
C GLY A 174 -0.10 0.11 20.34
N GLY A 175 0.66 -0.98 20.19
CA GLY A 175 1.80 -1.31 21.04
C GLY A 175 2.97 -1.96 20.28
N MET A 176 3.81 -2.70 20.99
CA MET A 176 4.89 -3.49 20.39
C MET A 176 4.33 -4.61 19.51
N ASP A 177 4.98 -4.95 18.41
CA ASP A 177 4.59 -6.09 17.57
C ASP A 177 4.86 -7.41 18.28
N THR A 178 5.98 -7.49 18.99
CA THR A 178 6.39 -8.59 19.85
C THR A 178 7.46 -8.13 20.84
N GLY A 179 7.85 -9.01 21.75
CA GLY A 179 9.00 -8.83 22.63
C GLY A 179 8.86 -7.66 23.61
N THR A 180 10.01 -7.19 24.09
CA THR A 180 10.12 -6.10 25.07
C THR A 180 10.78 -4.87 24.45
N VAL A 181 10.48 -3.71 25.02
CA VAL A 181 11.08 -2.43 24.61
C VAL A 181 12.56 -2.41 24.96
N PRO A 182 13.46 -2.06 24.02
CA PRO A 182 14.89 -1.95 24.30
C PRO A 182 15.16 -0.96 25.44
N THR A 183 15.99 -1.33 26.42
CA THR A 183 16.33 -0.45 27.54
C THR A 183 17.00 0.83 27.07
N ASN A 184 18.01 0.69 26.21
CA ASN A 184 18.66 1.79 25.48
C ASN A 184 18.86 1.31 24.04
N GLY A 185 18.15 1.90 23.09
CA GLY A 185 18.13 1.45 21.71
C GLY A 185 17.18 2.27 20.87
N PHE A 186 16.54 1.64 19.90
CA PHE A 186 15.59 2.30 19.00
C PHE A 186 14.35 1.46 18.77
N VAL A 187 13.22 2.13 18.59
CA VAL A 187 11.97 1.53 18.12
C VAL A 187 11.53 2.18 16.81
N GLY A 188 11.19 1.36 15.82
CA GLY A 188 10.52 1.80 14.60
C GLY A 188 9.02 1.80 14.83
N LEU A 189 8.32 2.87 14.44
CA LEU A 189 6.86 2.94 14.49
C LEU A 189 6.30 2.86 13.08
N TYR A 190 5.40 1.90 12.87
CA TYR A 190 4.64 1.77 11.64
C TYR A 190 3.22 2.29 11.85
N ALA A 191 2.71 3.07 10.92
CA ALA A 191 1.27 3.18 10.75
C ALA A 191 0.78 1.92 10.05
N ILE A 192 -0.25 1.28 10.60
CA ILE A 192 -0.86 0.07 10.04
C ILE A 192 -2.33 0.35 9.69
N TYR A 193 -2.82 -0.26 8.62
CA TYR A 193 -4.18 -0.08 8.12
C TYR A 193 -4.84 -1.41 7.76
N ASN A 194 -6.09 -1.57 8.22
CA ASN A 194 -6.99 -2.64 7.85
C ASN A 194 -7.96 -2.13 6.77
N PRO A 195 -7.82 -2.52 5.49
CA PRO A 195 -8.67 -2.02 4.42
C PRO A 195 -10.11 -2.56 4.46
N THR A 196 -10.35 -3.66 5.18
CA THR A 196 -11.69 -4.25 5.34
C THR A 196 -12.52 -3.45 6.34
N THR A 197 -11.94 -3.10 7.50
CA THR A 197 -12.63 -2.36 8.56
C THR A 197 -12.39 -0.85 8.50
N GLN A 198 -11.44 -0.41 7.66
CA GLN A 198 -10.97 0.97 7.53
C GLN A 198 -10.34 1.54 8.82
N ILE A 199 -9.91 0.67 9.73
CA ILE A 199 -9.27 1.07 10.99
C ILE A 199 -7.75 1.17 10.80
N SER A 200 -7.17 2.22 11.37
CA SER A 200 -5.72 2.41 11.46
C SER A 200 -5.23 2.42 12.91
N ALA A 201 -3.96 2.03 13.10
CA ALA A 201 -3.25 2.02 14.38
C ALA A 201 -1.75 2.30 14.16
N LEU A 202 -0.99 2.38 15.25
CA LEU A 202 0.47 2.28 15.22
C LEU A 202 0.92 0.86 15.63
N LEU A 203 2.10 0.44 15.20
CA LEU A 203 2.75 -0.79 15.60
C LEU A 203 4.25 -0.52 15.79
N ALA A 204 4.79 -0.83 16.96
CA ALA A 204 6.20 -0.60 17.28
C ALA A 204 7.03 -1.87 17.06
N VAL A 205 8.25 -1.73 16.57
CA VAL A 205 9.23 -2.83 16.44
C VAL A 205 10.55 -2.41 17.07
N ASN A 206 11.30 -3.37 17.60
CA ASN A 206 12.69 -3.11 17.99
C ASN A 206 13.55 -2.90 16.73
N ALA A 207 14.12 -1.69 16.59
CA ALA A 207 14.96 -1.28 15.46
C ALA A 207 16.42 -1.04 15.87
N SER A 208 16.86 -1.62 16.99
CA SER A 208 18.20 -1.35 17.56
C SER A 208 19.33 -2.01 16.76
N SER A 209 19.06 -3.16 16.14
CA SER A 209 20.07 -4.01 15.49
C SER A 209 19.77 -4.31 14.03
N VAL A 210 18.60 -3.90 13.52
CA VAL A 210 18.16 -4.12 12.14
C VAL A 210 17.49 -2.85 11.63
N VAL A 211 17.74 -2.53 10.36
CA VAL A 211 17.08 -1.41 9.67
C VAL A 211 15.60 -1.72 9.54
N ALA A 212 14.74 -0.80 10.00
CA ALA A 212 13.30 -0.94 9.82
C ALA A 212 12.94 -0.67 8.34
N PRO A 213 12.34 -1.61 7.60
CA PRO A 213 11.93 -1.38 6.22
C PRO A 213 10.81 -0.33 6.10
N GLU A 214 10.57 0.18 4.88
CA GLU A 214 9.53 1.19 4.63
C GLU A 214 8.09 0.66 4.78
N VAL A 215 7.89 -0.64 4.55
CA VAL A 215 6.67 -1.39 4.85
C VAL A 215 7.04 -2.44 5.89
N TYR A 216 6.19 -2.65 6.89
CA TYR A 216 6.42 -3.63 7.95
C TYR A 216 6.74 -5.01 7.36
N GLY A 217 7.96 -5.49 7.64
CA GLY A 217 8.46 -6.79 7.16
C GLY A 217 8.42 -7.90 8.21
N GLY A 218 7.90 -7.64 9.41
CA GLY A 218 7.80 -8.64 10.48
C GLY A 218 6.63 -9.60 10.28
N SER A 219 6.54 -10.61 11.14
CA SER A 219 5.48 -11.64 11.09
C SER A 219 4.32 -11.39 12.06
N ASN A 220 4.38 -10.35 12.88
CA ASN A 220 3.43 -10.10 13.98
C ASN A 220 2.43 -8.99 13.67
N MET A 221 2.10 -8.81 12.38
CA MET A 221 1.06 -7.86 11.97
C MET A 221 -0.28 -8.28 12.60
N PRO A 222 -0.99 -7.37 13.32
CA PRO A 222 -2.29 -7.70 13.89
C PRO A 222 -3.30 -8.13 12.83
N ALA A 223 -4.21 -9.04 13.18
CA ALA A 223 -5.14 -9.64 12.23
C ALA A 223 -5.98 -8.59 11.47
N GLY A 224 -6.06 -8.76 10.15
CA GLY A 224 -6.80 -7.88 9.23
C GLY A 224 -6.06 -6.60 8.82
N TYR A 225 -4.97 -6.23 9.49
CA TYR A 225 -4.10 -5.16 8.99
C TYR A 225 -3.21 -5.72 7.89
N THR A 226 -3.25 -5.12 6.71
CA THR A 226 -2.54 -5.63 5.53
C THR A 226 -1.72 -4.57 4.81
N ALA A 227 -1.78 -3.31 5.26
CA ALA A 227 -0.96 -2.23 4.74
C ALA A 227 -0.24 -1.48 5.86
N SER A 228 0.96 -0.99 5.58
CA SER A 228 1.75 -0.23 6.56
C SER A 228 2.69 0.79 5.92
N ALA A 229 3.22 1.69 6.76
CA ALA A 229 4.33 2.57 6.42
C ALA A 229 5.17 2.87 7.66
N LEU A 230 6.49 2.89 7.53
CA LEU A 230 7.38 3.41 8.57
C LEU A 230 7.16 4.92 8.71
N VAL A 231 6.74 5.34 9.90
CA VAL A 231 6.45 6.75 10.20
C VAL A 231 7.42 7.35 11.20
N SER A 232 8.18 6.54 11.93
CA SER A 232 9.13 7.03 12.93
C SER A 232 10.19 5.99 13.24
N VAL A 233 11.38 6.43 13.63
CA VAL A 233 12.37 5.61 14.33
C VAL A 233 12.89 6.44 15.50
N LEU A 234 12.61 6.03 16.73
CA LEU A 234 12.85 6.83 17.94
C LEU A 234 13.79 6.14 18.92
N PRO A 235 14.67 6.90 19.62
CA PRO A 235 15.48 6.36 20.69
C PRO A 235 14.61 5.93 21.88
N THR A 236 15.08 4.92 22.60
CA THR A 236 14.53 4.51 23.88
C THR A 236 15.50 4.79 25.03
N SER A 237 14.94 5.08 26.21
CA SER A 237 15.66 5.25 27.47
C SER A 237 14.87 4.57 28.57
N SER A 238 15.51 3.71 29.35
CA SER A 238 14.86 2.90 30.39
C SER A 238 13.61 2.16 29.91
N SER A 239 13.65 1.59 28.70
CA SER A 239 12.53 0.87 28.07
C SER A 239 11.27 1.73 27.83
N GLN A 240 11.46 3.04 27.67
CA GLN A 240 10.45 4.01 27.26
C GLN A 240 10.91 4.79 26.04
N LEU A 241 10.01 5.45 25.31
CA LEU A 241 10.39 6.45 24.31
C LEU A 241 11.17 7.57 25.00
N ALA A 242 12.35 7.90 24.50
CA ALA A 242 13.10 9.03 25.03
C ALA A 242 12.52 10.38 24.56
N SER A 243 12.94 11.47 25.19
CA SER A 243 12.48 12.81 24.82
C SER A 243 12.92 13.19 23.41
N VAL A 244 11.94 13.48 22.55
CA VAL A 244 12.13 13.80 21.13
C VAL A 244 11.10 14.78 20.61
N ILE A 245 11.46 15.47 19.53
CA ILE A 245 10.51 16.18 18.66
C ILE A 245 10.69 15.64 17.24
N GLN A 246 9.62 15.13 16.66
CA GLN A 246 9.60 14.70 15.26
C GLN A 246 8.75 15.65 14.41
N GLN A 247 9.27 15.98 13.24
CA GLN A 247 8.57 16.70 12.17
C GLN A 247 8.88 16.00 10.83
N GLY A 248 7.87 15.45 10.16
CA GLY A 248 8.10 14.59 9.00
C GLY A 248 9.03 13.43 9.37
N ARG A 249 10.13 13.27 8.62
CA ARG A 249 11.18 12.26 8.89
C ARG A 249 12.37 12.78 9.70
N ARG A 250 12.27 14.00 10.22
CA ARG A 250 13.31 14.64 11.02
C ARG A 250 13.00 14.47 12.49
N VAL A 251 13.92 13.85 13.24
CA VAL A 251 13.84 13.64 14.69
C VAL A 251 14.91 14.46 15.38
N SER A 252 14.52 15.32 16.30
CA SER A 252 15.40 16.06 17.21
C SER A 252 15.42 15.35 18.56
N ILE A 253 16.61 15.18 19.13
CA ILE A 253 16.83 14.44 20.38
C ILE A 253 17.48 15.35 21.43
N VAL A 254 17.44 14.94 22.69
CA VAL A 254 18.33 15.50 23.71
C VAL A 254 19.77 15.21 23.30
N GLY A 255 20.65 16.23 23.37
CA GLY A 255 22.02 16.15 22.88
C GLY A 255 22.77 14.94 23.46
N ALA A 256 23.25 14.06 22.58
CA ALA A 256 24.05 12.89 22.93
C ALA A 256 25.52 13.14 22.55
N SER A 257 26.43 13.13 23.52
CA SER A 257 27.87 13.24 23.24
C SER A 257 28.33 12.01 22.45
N ILE A 258 28.93 12.23 21.27
CA ILE A 258 29.42 11.16 20.38
C ILE A 258 30.95 11.15 20.27
N LEU A 259 31.60 12.25 20.64
CA LEU A 259 33.04 12.37 20.69
C LEU A 259 33.44 13.48 21.68
N SER A 260 34.44 13.24 22.52
CA SER A 260 35.07 14.30 23.31
C SER A 260 36.53 13.97 23.59
N GLY A 261 37.37 14.99 23.75
CA GLY A 261 38.78 14.77 24.09
C GLY A 261 39.66 15.97 23.80
N SER A 262 40.98 15.74 23.89
CA SER A 262 42.02 16.70 23.55
C SER A 262 43.17 15.98 22.85
N GLY A 263 43.64 16.51 21.72
CA GLY A 263 44.56 15.79 20.84
C GLY A 263 43.86 14.65 20.09
N ALA A 264 44.25 14.39 18.85
CA ALA A 264 43.49 13.53 17.95
C ALA A 264 44.33 13.04 16.76
N PRO A 265 43.85 12.05 15.98
CA PRO A 265 44.63 11.54 14.87
C PRO A 265 44.79 12.64 13.81
N SER A 266 46.02 12.80 13.32
CA SER A 266 46.36 13.67 12.19
C SER A 266 45.88 13.09 10.86
N SER A 267 45.74 11.76 10.80
CA SER A 267 45.05 11.04 9.74
C SER A 267 43.55 10.94 10.03
N LEU A 268 42.77 10.77 8.96
CA LEU A 268 41.33 10.64 9.05
C LEU A 268 40.96 9.29 9.69
N ALA A 269 40.16 9.34 10.77
CA ALA A 269 39.70 8.17 11.50
C ALA A 269 38.18 8.02 11.40
N THR A 270 37.70 6.77 11.37
CA THR A 270 36.27 6.47 11.39
C THR A 270 35.70 6.65 12.80
N LEU A 271 34.50 7.22 12.89
CA LEU A 271 33.69 7.33 14.09
C LEU A 271 32.29 6.77 13.82
N THR A 272 31.93 5.71 14.52
CA THR A 272 30.57 5.14 14.46
C THR A 272 29.66 5.90 15.41
N VAL A 273 28.58 6.47 14.89
CA VAL A 273 27.63 7.28 15.66
C VAL A 273 26.48 6.39 16.14
N SER A 274 26.63 5.74 17.30
CA SER A 274 25.60 4.84 17.85
C SER A 274 24.37 5.55 18.44
N ALA A 275 24.47 6.87 18.67
CA ALA A 275 23.40 7.70 19.21
C ALA A 275 22.23 7.96 18.24
N VAL A 276 22.32 7.46 17.00
CA VAL A 276 21.28 7.56 15.96
C VAL A 276 20.91 6.16 15.45
N PRO A 277 19.68 5.94 14.92
CA PRO A 277 19.24 4.63 14.47
C PRO A 277 19.95 4.18 13.19
N LEU A 278 19.88 2.89 12.88
CA LEU A 278 20.43 2.32 11.64
C LEU A 278 19.77 2.88 10.37
N ASN A 279 18.53 3.36 10.47
CA ASN A 279 17.80 4.02 9.38
C ASN A 279 18.32 5.44 9.04
N THR A 280 19.31 5.96 9.76
CA THR A 280 19.74 7.36 9.60
C THR A 280 20.32 7.64 8.21
N THR A 281 19.81 8.68 7.56
CA THR A 281 20.32 9.20 6.28
C THR A 281 21.06 10.53 6.42
N LEU A 282 20.80 11.26 7.51
CA LEU A 282 21.44 12.54 7.83
C LEU A 282 21.57 12.67 9.35
N ILE A 283 22.75 13.01 9.86
CA ILE A 283 22.96 13.33 11.28
C ILE A 283 23.03 14.84 11.45
N ARG A 284 22.30 15.38 12.42
CA ARG A 284 22.41 16.77 12.86
C ARG A 284 23.21 16.82 14.15
N MET A 285 24.29 17.57 14.16
CA MET A 285 25.23 17.60 15.29
C MET A 285 25.78 19.00 15.53
N SER A 286 26.28 19.23 16.74
CA SER A 286 27.14 20.37 17.06
C SER A 286 28.57 19.88 17.29
N ALA A 287 29.53 20.69 16.87
CA ALA A 287 30.95 20.46 17.09
C ALA A 287 31.53 21.68 17.79
N THR A 288 32.15 21.46 18.94
CA THR A 288 32.84 22.46 19.74
C THR A 288 34.33 22.18 19.69
N VAL A 289 35.13 23.22 19.45
CA VAL A 289 36.59 23.18 19.51
C VAL A 289 37.09 24.21 20.51
N GLY A 290 38.12 23.88 21.26
CA GLY A 290 38.76 24.77 22.23
C GLY A 290 40.28 24.76 22.08
N ILE A 291 40.90 25.92 22.20
CA ILE A 291 42.37 26.03 22.19
C ILE A 291 42.91 25.60 23.56
N ILE A 292 43.96 24.77 23.54
CA ILE A 292 44.63 24.27 24.74
C ILE A 292 46.11 24.64 24.81
N ALA A 293 46.62 25.41 23.85
CA ALA A 293 47.99 25.89 23.77
C ALA A 293 48.09 27.29 23.15
N ASN A 294 49.08 28.08 23.55
CA ASN A 294 49.32 29.44 23.09
C ASN A 294 49.76 29.45 21.61
N ASP A 295 49.50 30.56 20.90
CA ASP A 295 50.01 30.81 19.54
C ASP A 295 49.75 29.69 18.54
N THR A 296 48.57 29.09 18.65
CA THR A 296 48.21 27.86 17.99
C THR A 296 46.94 28.03 17.17
N THR A 297 46.91 27.44 15.97
CA THR A 297 45.69 27.24 15.18
C THR A 297 45.43 25.75 15.04
N GLY A 298 44.25 25.31 15.47
CA GLY A 298 43.82 23.93 15.31
C GLY A 298 42.50 23.83 14.57
N VAL A 299 42.34 22.72 13.85
CA VAL A 299 41.18 22.47 13.00
C VAL A 299 40.61 21.10 13.32
N LEU A 300 39.34 21.04 13.71
CA LEU A 300 38.56 19.80 13.68
C LEU A 300 37.92 19.70 12.30
N GLU A 301 38.17 18.60 11.60
CA GLU A 301 37.50 18.28 10.35
C GLU A 301 36.67 17.03 10.52
N VAL A 302 35.44 17.06 10.02
CA VAL A 302 34.52 15.94 9.99
C VAL A 302 33.97 15.78 8.57
N ALA A 303 33.82 14.56 8.08
CA ALA A 303 33.36 14.25 6.73
C ALA A 303 32.47 13.01 6.70
N ALA A 304 31.71 12.85 5.61
CA ALA A 304 30.79 11.74 5.44
C ALA A 304 31.51 10.44 5.03
N ASN A 305 32.69 10.56 4.39
CA ASN A 305 33.48 9.41 3.97
C ASN A 305 35.00 9.70 4.00
N ALA A 306 35.80 8.65 3.76
CA ALA A 306 37.26 8.73 3.76
C ALA A 306 37.85 9.65 2.66
N ALA A 307 37.07 9.96 1.62
CA ALA A 307 37.44 10.86 0.52
C ALA A 307 37.10 12.34 0.82
N LEU A 308 36.68 12.65 2.05
CA LEU A 308 36.30 14.00 2.50
C LEU A 308 35.08 14.60 1.79
N VAL A 309 34.18 13.77 1.24
CA VAL A 309 32.90 14.25 0.72
C VAL A 309 32.06 14.85 1.85
N ALA A 310 31.40 15.98 1.57
CA ALA A 310 30.62 16.75 2.53
C ALA A 310 31.40 17.22 3.77
N SER A 311 32.73 17.39 3.67
CA SER A 311 33.53 17.80 4.82
C SER A 311 33.12 19.16 5.39
N LYS A 312 33.19 19.24 6.72
CA LYS A 312 32.95 20.43 7.53
C LYS A 312 34.16 20.63 8.43
N ARG A 313 34.58 21.88 8.59
CA ARG A 313 35.76 22.23 9.37
C ARG A 313 35.40 23.30 10.37
N VAL A 314 35.80 23.10 11.63
CA VAL A 314 35.75 24.11 12.67
C VAL A 314 37.19 24.44 13.02
N SER A 315 37.60 25.66 12.70
CA SER A 315 38.96 26.16 12.93
C SER A 315 38.92 27.21 14.03
N LEU A 316 39.92 27.16 14.91
CA LEU A 316 40.11 28.17 15.94
C LEU A 316 41.61 28.45 16.07
N GLY A 317 41.96 29.73 16.08
CA GLY A 317 43.34 30.20 16.20
C GLY A 317 43.45 31.35 17.19
N ALA A 318 44.57 31.41 17.90
CA ALA A 318 44.90 32.51 18.81
C ALA A 318 46.36 32.92 18.61
N ALA A 319 46.63 34.22 18.72
CA ALA A 319 47.98 34.78 18.76
C ALA A 319 48.08 35.73 19.96
N GLY A 320 49.10 35.57 20.79
CA GLY A 320 49.42 36.44 21.93
C GLY A 320 48.50 36.31 23.15
N THR A 321 47.56 35.36 23.18
CA THR A 321 46.54 35.25 24.24
C THR A 321 46.82 34.07 25.18
N GLY A 322 46.84 34.33 26.49
CA GLY A 322 46.80 33.30 27.55
C GLY A 322 45.39 32.90 28.00
N GLY A 323 44.38 33.08 27.14
CA GLY A 323 42.96 32.90 27.47
C GLY A 323 42.33 31.68 26.79
N THR A 324 41.33 31.09 27.45
CA THR A 324 40.56 29.96 26.92
C THR A 324 39.60 30.43 25.83
N LEU A 325 39.88 30.08 24.57
CA LEU A 325 39.00 30.33 23.42
C LEU A 325 38.25 29.04 23.06
N SER A 326 36.96 29.17 22.76
CA SER A 326 36.11 28.07 22.30
C SER A 326 35.16 28.55 21.21
N ALA A 327 34.90 27.68 20.23
CA ALA A 327 33.93 27.92 19.17
C ALA A 327 33.06 26.68 18.97
N THR A 328 31.75 26.90 18.77
CA THR A 328 30.77 25.85 18.48
C THR A 328 30.14 26.11 17.12
N SER A 329 30.02 25.07 16.30
CA SER A 329 29.35 25.10 15.00
C SER A 329 28.29 24.00 14.92
N TYR A 330 27.19 24.29 14.23
CA TYR A 330 26.16 23.30 13.91
C TYR A 330 26.39 22.78 12.49
N MET A 331 26.28 21.47 12.32
CA MET A 331 26.56 20.82 11.05
C MET A 331 25.62 19.64 10.83
N GLU A 332 25.32 19.41 9.56
CA GLU A 332 24.59 18.24 9.09
C GLU A 332 25.55 17.35 8.30
N MET A 333 25.52 16.05 8.56
CA MET A 333 26.40 15.08 7.95
C MET A 333 25.58 13.94 7.32
N PRO A 334 25.60 13.78 5.99
CA PRO A 334 24.89 12.68 5.35
C PRO A 334 25.55 11.35 5.69
N VAL A 335 24.72 10.31 5.78
CA VAL A 335 25.13 8.92 5.98
C VAL A 335 24.56 8.12 4.81
N VAL A 336 25.44 7.43 4.08
CA VAL A 336 25.07 6.76 2.81
C VAL A 336 24.66 5.31 3.03
N ASP A 337 25.14 4.69 4.11
CA ASP A 337 24.86 3.31 4.45
C ASP A 337 24.36 3.19 5.90
N ASN A 338 23.90 2.00 6.27
CA ASN A 338 23.35 1.78 7.62
C ASN A 338 24.46 1.67 8.69
N SER A 339 25.73 1.95 8.37
CA SER A 339 26.84 1.84 9.32
C SER A 339 26.86 2.97 10.34
N ARG A 340 26.28 4.13 10.01
CA ARG A 340 26.33 5.37 10.81
C ARG A 340 27.75 5.86 11.04
N ASN A 341 28.66 5.54 10.13
CA ASN A 341 30.04 5.98 10.20
C ASN A 341 30.19 7.38 9.63
N ILE A 342 30.88 8.24 10.37
CA ILE A 342 31.46 9.48 9.89
C ILE A 342 32.98 9.42 10.04
N TYR A 343 33.68 10.39 9.49
CA TYR A 343 35.14 10.44 9.50
C TYR A 343 35.60 11.74 10.11
N TRP A 344 36.64 11.72 10.94
CA TRP A 344 37.11 12.90 11.64
C TRP A 344 38.63 12.91 11.81
N ARG A 345 39.20 14.10 11.97
CA ARG A 345 40.61 14.31 12.32
C ARG A 345 40.82 15.67 12.98
N VAL A 346 41.97 15.84 13.61
CA VAL A 346 42.46 17.14 14.05
C VAL A 346 43.74 17.48 13.30
N GLN A 347 43.85 18.72 12.86
CA GLN A 347 44.95 19.20 12.04
C GLN A 347 45.55 20.50 12.59
N SER A 348 46.74 20.81 12.07
CA SER A 348 47.58 21.97 12.39
C SER A 348 48.14 21.93 13.80
N ALA A 349 47.30 21.73 14.81
CA ALA A 349 47.73 21.59 16.19
C ALA A 349 46.67 20.95 17.10
N ASN A 350 47.09 20.61 18.31
CA ASN A 350 46.22 20.01 19.32
C ASN A 350 45.18 21.01 19.81
N ILE A 351 43.93 20.54 19.89
CA ILE A 351 42.77 21.26 20.42
C ILE A 351 41.98 20.33 21.32
N ALA A 352 41.19 20.90 22.22
CA ALA A 352 40.06 20.22 22.81
C ALA A 352 38.91 20.17 21.79
N TYR A 353 38.15 19.08 21.78
CA TYR A 353 36.99 18.94 20.91
C TYR A 353 35.84 18.21 21.63
N GLY A 354 34.62 18.51 21.19
CA GLY A 354 33.41 17.80 21.56
C GLY A 354 32.45 17.77 20.39
N ILE A 355 31.87 16.62 20.07
CA ILE A 355 30.81 16.48 19.08
C ILE A 355 29.59 15.87 19.76
N THR A 356 28.44 16.50 19.56
CA THR A 356 27.17 16.10 20.16
C THR A 356 26.14 15.90 19.05
N ALA A 357 25.56 14.71 18.95
CA ALA A 357 24.41 14.46 18.08
C ALA A 357 23.16 15.11 18.69
N MET A 358 22.41 15.85 17.86
CA MET A 358 21.23 16.62 18.25
C MET A 358 19.97 16.16 17.54
N GLY A 359 20.10 15.31 16.53
CA GLY A 359 18.99 14.74 15.79
C GLY A 359 19.45 14.03 14.53
N TYR A 360 18.48 13.51 13.78
CA TYR A 360 18.72 12.80 12.53
C TYR A 360 17.51 12.87 11.60
N GLU A 361 17.72 12.47 10.36
CA GLU A 361 16.68 12.12 9.39
C GLU A 361 16.82 10.63 9.04
N PHE A 362 15.72 9.99 8.66
CA PHE A 362 15.63 8.55 8.38
C PHE A 362 14.77 8.26 7.15
#